data_AF-A0A8J3D2G8-F1
#
_entry.id   AF-A0A8J3D2G8-F1
#
_cell.length_a   1.000
_cell.length_b   1.000
_cell.length_c   1.000
_cell.angle_alpha   90.00
_cell.angle_beta   90.00
_cell.angle_gamma   90.00
#
_symmetry.space_group_name_H-M   'P 1'
#
loop_
_entity.id
_entity.type
_entity.pdbx_description
1 polymer ?
#
loop_
_entity_poly.entity_id
_entity_poly.type
_entity_poly.pdbx_seq_one_letter_code
_entity_poly.pdbx_strand_id
1 'polypeptide(L)'
;MDPLFVDDRLILLFSQELLDEFVEVAQRPKFRKYFSDADLQELLIKIRIKAEFIVVTSSVNVCRDPKDNFLLSLAKDGEATHLITGDKDLLVLEHLGTAKILTVADYLDNY
;
A
#
# COMPACT_ATOMS: atom_id res chain seq x y z
N MET A 1 3.78 16.92 7.44
CA MET A 1 3.13 16.05 6.44
C MET A 1 4.25 15.34 5.71
N ASP A 2 4.26 14.01 5.64
CA ASP A 2 5.37 13.28 5.02
C ASP A 2 5.54 13.72 3.56
N PRO A 3 6.80 13.89 3.07
CA PRO A 3 7.08 14.36 1.72
C PRO A 3 6.36 13.56 0.62
N LEU A 4 6.12 12.27 0.87
CA LEU A 4 5.42 11.36 -0.04
C LEU A 4 3.99 11.79 -0.39
N PHE A 5 3.30 12.52 0.50
CA PHE A 5 1.92 12.97 0.27
C PHE A 5 1.84 14.36 -0.37
N VAL A 6 2.98 15.01 -0.59
CA VAL A 6 3.06 16.39 -1.11
C VAL A 6 3.53 16.40 -2.57
N ASP A 7 4.12 15.30 -3.04
CA ASP A 7 4.54 15.17 -4.43
C ASP A 7 3.33 14.79 -5.31
N ASP A 8 2.83 15.73 -6.11
CA ASP A 8 1.74 15.49 -7.07
C ASP A 8 2.14 14.50 -8.20
N ARG A 9 3.38 13.99 -8.21
CA ARG A 9 3.85 12.92 -9.11
C ARG A 9 3.58 11.52 -8.56
N LEU A 10 3.12 11.40 -7.31
CA LEU A 10 2.83 10.12 -6.68
C LEU A 10 1.33 9.85 -6.64
N ILE A 11 0.94 8.72 -7.22
CA ILE A 11 -0.43 8.21 -7.18
C ILE A 11 -0.45 7.00 -6.26
N LEU A 12 -1.19 7.08 -5.17
CA LEU A 12 -1.41 5.93 -4.28
C LEU A 12 -2.57 5.09 -4.81
N LEU A 13 -2.40 3.78 -4.82
CA LEU A 13 -3.43 2.83 -5.23
C LEU A 13 -4.03 2.16 -4.00
N PHE A 14 -5.35 2.12 -3.91
CA PHE A 14 -6.07 1.46 -2.82
C PHE A 14 -7.14 0.53 -3.37
N SER A 15 -7.27 -0.66 -2.78
CA SER A 15 -8.51 -1.44 -2.84
C SER A 15 -9.33 -1.19 -1.57
N GLN A 16 -10.60 -1.60 -1.58
CA GLN A 16 -11.41 -1.61 -0.36
C GLN A 16 -10.79 -2.55 0.69
N GLU A 17 -10.27 -3.70 0.28
CA GLU A 17 -9.60 -4.66 1.16
C GLU A 17 -8.35 -4.07 1.85
N LEU A 18 -7.50 -3.34 1.10
CA LEU A 18 -6.34 -2.65 1.68
C LEU A 18 -6.76 -1.61 2.71
N LEU A 19 -7.82 -0.84 2.42
CA LEU A 19 -8.32 0.18 3.32
C LEU A 19 -8.86 -0.43 4.61
N ASP A 20 -9.59 -1.54 4.51
CA ASP A 20 -10.16 -2.25 5.64
C ASP A 20 -9.06 -2.86 6.53
N GLU A 21 -8.04 -3.48 5.93
CA GLU A 21 -6.87 -3.98 6.66
C GLU A 21 -6.13 -2.82 7.36
N PHE A 22 -5.90 -1.71 6.66
CA PHE A 22 -5.26 -0.54 7.24
C PHE A 22 -6.02 -0.02 8.47
N VAL A 23 -7.36 0.12 8.38
CA VAL A 23 -8.19 0.57 9.50
C VAL A 23 -8.13 -0.40 10.66
N GLU A 24 -8.23 -1.71 10.39
CA GLU A 24 -8.13 -2.74 11.43
C GLU A 24 -6.77 -2.67 12.16
N VAL A 25 -5.68 -2.56 11.39
CA VAL A 25 -4.32 -2.48 11.92
C VAL A 25 -4.14 -1.19 12.73
N ALA A 26 -4.57 -0.04 12.22
CA ALA A 26 -4.42 1.25 12.89
C ALA A 26 -5.14 1.31 14.25
N GLN A 27 -6.25 0.59 14.41
CA GLN A 27 -7.02 0.53 15.65
C GLN A 27 -6.39 -0.37 16.74
N ARG A 28 -5.40 -1.21 16.39
CA ARG A 28 -4.77 -2.13 17.37
C ARG A 28 -4.08 -1.34 18.49
N PRO A 29 -4.09 -1.82 19.75
CA PRO A 29 -3.59 -1.06 20.90
C PRO A 29 -2.15 -0.54 20.76
N LYS A 30 -1.28 -1.30 20.08
CA LYS A 30 0.12 -0.92 19.86
C LYS A 30 0.30 0.32 18.96
N PHE A 31 -0.71 0.67 18.16
CA PHE A 31 -0.68 1.82 17.25
C PHE A 31 -1.43 3.05 17.74
N ARG A 32 -2.23 2.94 18.81
CA ARG A 32 -2.95 4.09 19.42
C ARG A 32 -2.05 5.23 19.89
N LYS A 33 -0.76 4.96 20.09
CA LYS A 33 0.24 6.00 20.42
C LYS A 33 0.69 6.84 19.23
N TYR A 34 0.39 6.40 18.00
CA TYR A 34 0.77 7.09 16.76
C TYR A 34 -0.40 7.85 16.13
N PHE A 35 -1.63 7.35 16.31
CA PHE A 35 -2.85 7.97 15.76
C PHE A 35 -3.95 7.99 16.81
N SER A 36 -4.52 9.16 17.09
CA SER A 36 -5.84 9.25 17.71
C SER A 36 -6.92 8.90 16.70
N ASP A 37 -8.15 8.64 17.16
CA ASP A 37 -9.28 8.36 16.26
C ASP A 37 -9.52 9.53 15.28
N ALA A 38 -9.31 10.77 15.73
CA ALA A 38 -9.43 11.95 14.87
C ALA A 38 -8.34 12.00 13.79
N ASP A 39 -7.09 11.68 14.14
CA ASP A 39 -5.98 11.63 13.19
C ASP A 39 -6.22 10.56 12.12
N LEU A 40 -6.74 9.40 12.52
CA LEU A 40 -7.09 8.32 11.60
C LEU A 40 -8.19 8.75 10.63
N GLN A 41 -9.26 9.41 11.12
CA GLN A 41 -10.32 9.91 10.24
C GLN A 41 -9.81 10.97 9.25
N GLU A 42 -8.96 11.89 9.69
CA GLU A 42 -8.37 12.89 8.80
C GLU A 42 -7.49 12.23 7.72
N LEU A 43 -6.70 11.22 8.09
CA LEU A 43 -5.88 10.46 7.15
C LEU A 43 -6.74 9.71 6.13
N LEU A 44 -7.82 9.07 6.56
CA LEU A 44 -8.74 8.36 5.66
C LEU A 44 -9.38 9.31 4.64
N ILE A 45 -9.77 10.52 5.06
CA ILE A 45 -10.30 11.55 4.16
C ILE A 45 -9.23 11.94 3.12
N LYS A 46 -7.98 12.14 3.53
CA LYS A 46 -6.87 12.46 2.62
C LYS A 46 -6.63 11.34 1.61
N ILE A 47 -6.61 10.08 2.06
CA ILE A 47 -6.48 8.91 1.19
C ILE A 47 -7.60 8.90 0.16
N ARG A 48 -8.87 9.11 0.57
CA ARG A 48 -9.99 9.13 -0.38
C ARG A 48 -9.94 10.24 -1.41
N ILE A 49 -9.30 11.36 -1.11
CA ILE A 49 -9.17 12.50 -2.03
C ILE A 49 -7.99 12.33 -3.00
N LYS A 50 -6.88 11.72 -2.53
CA LYS A 50 -5.61 11.69 -3.26
C LYS A 50 -5.27 10.34 -3.90
N ALA A 51 -5.85 9.24 -3.41
CA ALA A 51 -5.59 7.90 -3.94
C ALA A 51 -6.59 7.50 -5.03
N GLU A 52 -6.14 6.63 -5.93
CA GLU A 52 -7.00 5.94 -6.88
C GLU A 52 -7.52 4.64 -6.27
N PHE A 53 -8.84 4.46 -6.30
CA PHE A 53 -9.49 3.26 -5.79
C PHE A 53 -9.71 2.25 -6.92
N ILE A 54 -9.01 1.12 -6.81
CA ILE A 54 -9.00 0.07 -7.82
C ILE A 54 -9.95 -1.04 -7.40
N VAL A 55 -10.83 -1.44 -8.32
CA VAL A 55 -11.64 -2.65 -8.18
C VAL A 55 -10.79 -3.83 -8.63
N VAL A 56 -10.30 -4.61 -7.68
CA VAL A 56 -9.46 -5.78 -7.95
C VAL A 56 -10.31 -6.89 -8.55
N THR A 57 -9.92 -7.37 -9.72
CA THR A 57 -10.59 -8.44 -10.49
C THR A 57 -9.63 -9.55 -10.90
N SER A 58 -8.32 -9.28 -10.95
CA SER A 58 -7.33 -10.31 -11.17
C SER A 58 -7.08 -11.15 -9.91
N SER A 59 -6.50 -12.33 -10.12
CA SER A 59 -6.02 -13.19 -9.04
C SER A 59 -4.56 -13.53 -9.29
N VAL A 60 -3.69 -12.98 -8.46
CA VAL A 60 -2.25 -13.27 -8.45
C VAL A 60 -1.96 -14.12 -7.22
N ASN A 61 -1.53 -15.36 -7.42
CA ASN A 61 -1.29 -16.33 -6.34
C ASN A 61 0.15 -16.81 -6.32
N VAL A 62 1.09 -15.88 -6.20
CA VAL A 62 2.53 -16.16 -6.24
C VAL A 62 3.25 -15.84 -4.93
N CYS A 63 2.63 -15.06 -4.04
CA CYS A 63 3.19 -14.82 -2.70
C CYS A 63 3.11 -16.10 -1.87
N ARG A 64 4.12 -16.31 -1.03
CA ARG A 64 4.17 -17.44 -0.11
C ARG A 64 3.14 -17.33 1.01
N ASP A 65 2.85 -16.11 1.49
CA ASP A 65 1.69 -15.83 2.33
C ASP A 65 0.48 -15.52 1.43
N PRO A 66 -0.54 -16.39 1.38
CA PRO A 66 -1.72 -16.15 0.56
C PRO A 66 -2.50 -14.89 0.95
N LYS A 67 -2.31 -14.38 2.18
CA LYS A 67 -2.98 -13.16 2.63
C LYS A 67 -2.45 -11.91 1.96
N ASP A 68 -1.24 -11.93 1.40
CA ASP A 68 -0.65 -10.77 0.72
C ASP A 68 -0.88 -10.78 -0.79
N ASN A 69 -1.47 -11.85 -1.34
CA ASN A 69 -1.74 -11.98 -2.76
C ASN A 69 -2.69 -10.88 -3.30
N PHE A 70 -3.55 -10.32 -2.46
CA PHE A 70 -4.40 -9.21 -2.88
C PHE A 70 -3.59 -7.94 -3.16
N LEU A 71 -2.46 -7.72 -2.48
CA LEU A 71 -1.55 -6.58 -2.76
C LEU A 71 -0.95 -6.70 -4.16
N LEU A 72 -0.57 -7.91 -4.56
CA LEU A 72 -0.08 -8.18 -5.91
C LEU A 72 -1.20 -8.02 -6.95
N SER A 73 -2.40 -8.48 -6.63
CA SER A 73 -3.56 -8.35 -7.54
C SER A 73 -3.97 -6.87 -7.71
N LEU A 74 -3.94 -6.09 -6.62
CA LEU A 74 -4.11 -4.63 -6.63
C LEU A 74 -3.02 -3.94 -7.46
N ALA A 75 -1.75 -4.27 -7.22
CA ALA A 75 -0.64 -3.69 -7.97
C ALA A 75 -0.75 -3.98 -9.48
N LYS A 76 -1.23 -5.17 -9.85
CA LYS A 76 -1.46 -5.54 -11.24
C LYS A 76 -2.62 -4.76 -11.86
N ASP A 77 -3.77 -4.73 -11.21
CA ASP A 77 -4.98 -4.12 -11.78
C ASP A 77 -4.93 -2.59 -11.78
N GLY A 78 -4.20 -2.00 -10.83
CA GLY A 78 -3.94 -0.57 -10.77
C GLY A 78 -2.72 -0.14 -11.58
N GLU A 79 -2.12 -1.04 -12.37
CA GLU A 79 -0.94 -0.77 -13.21
C GLU A 79 0.21 -0.09 -12.42
N ALA A 80 0.45 -0.57 -11.20
CA ALA A 80 1.44 0.01 -10.31
C ALA A 80 2.84 -0.02 -10.94
N THR A 81 3.59 1.06 -10.75
CA THR A 81 5.01 1.09 -11.12
C THR A 81 5.88 0.52 -9.99
N HIS A 82 5.42 0.61 -8.74
CA HIS A 82 6.14 0.18 -7.56
C HIS A 82 5.17 -0.41 -6.52
N LEU A 83 5.59 -1.46 -5.85
CA LEU A 83 5.00 -1.97 -4.61
C LEU A 83 6.01 -1.77 -3.49
N ILE A 84 5.71 -0.84 -2.59
CA ILE A 84 6.59 -0.53 -1.45
C ILE A 84 6.17 -1.37 -0.26
N THR A 85 7.06 -2.23 0.23
CA THR A 85 6.75 -3.16 1.33
C THR A 85 7.96 -3.49 2.18
N GLY A 86 7.72 -3.86 3.44
CA GLY A 86 8.71 -4.46 4.34
C GLY A 86 8.59 -5.98 4.45
N ASP A 87 7.61 -6.58 3.77
CA ASP A 87 7.37 -8.02 3.84
C ASP A 87 8.37 -8.81 2.98
N LYS A 88 9.02 -9.80 3.58
CA LYS A 88 10.07 -10.58 2.91
C LYS A 88 9.52 -11.56 1.86
N ASP A 89 8.32 -12.09 2.06
CA ASP A 89 7.67 -12.99 1.12
C ASP A 89 7.17 -12.26 -0.13
N LEU A 90 6.92 -10.94 -0.03
CA LEU A 90 6.73 -10.08 -1.19
C LEU A 90 8.06 -9.61 -1.81
N LEU A 91 9.04 -9.17 -0.99
CA LEU A 91 10.31 -8.65 -1.48
C LEU A 91 11.11 -9.68 -2.30
N VAL A 92 11.03 -10.97 -1.97
CA VAL A 92 11.71 -12.05 -2.71
C VAL A 92 11.23 -12.18 -4.16
N LEU A 93 10.06 -11.63 -4.49
CA LEU A 93 9.55 -11.63 -5.87
C LEU A 93 10.31 -10.63 -6.75
N GLU A 94 10.89 -9.58 -6.15
CA GLU A 94 11.61 -8.45 -6.77
C GLU A 94 10.79 -7.61 -7.76
N HIS A 95 9.96 -8.25 -8.59
CA HIS A 95 9.13 -7.64 -9.62
C HIS A 95 7.79 -8.35 -9.75
N LEU A 96 6.77 -7.59 -10.13
CA LEU A 96 5.48 -8.08 -10.59
C LEU A 96 5.19 -7.49 -11.98
N GLY A 97 5.47 -8.27 -13.03
CA GLY A 97 5.43 -7.72 -14.39
C GLY A 97 6.47 -6.60 -14.54
N THR A 98 6.01 -5.38 -14.78
CA THR A 98 6.87 -4.18 -14.85
C THR A 98 7.01 -3.45 -13.51
N ALA A 99 6.18 -3.79 -12.52
CA ALA A 99 6.23 -3.16 -11.21
C ALA A 99 7.45 -3.66 -10.42
N LYS A 100 8.19 -2.74 -9.78
CA LYS A 100 9.28 -3.11 -8.87
C LYS A 100 8.76 -3.31 -7.45
N ILE A 101 9.25 -4.32 -6.74
CA ILE A 101 8.91 -4.58 -5.34
C ILE A 101 10.15 -4.29 -4.49
N LEU A 102 10.06 -3.28 -3.63
CA LEU A 102 11.21 -2.83 -2.84
C LEU A 102 10.81 -2.19 -1.51
N THR A 103 11.79 -1.94 -0.65
CA THR A 103 11.55 -1.29 0.64
C THR A 103 11.39 0.22 0.49
N VAL A 104 10.77 0.87 1.47
CA VAL A 104 10.68 2.34 1.48
C VAL A 104 12.07 3.00 1.48
N ALA A 105 13.06 2.38 2.14
CA ALA A 105 14.43 2.89 2.16
C ALA A 105 15.06 2.85 0.76
N ASP A 106 14.94 1.71 0.07
CA ASP A 106 15.45 1.57 -1.29
C ASP A 106 14.77 2.53 -2.27
N TYR A 107 13.49 2.85 -2.05
CA TYR A 107 12.77 3.81 -2.88
C TYR A 107 13.36 5.22 -2.70
N LEU A 108 13.49 5.66 -1.45
CA LEU A 108 14.00 6.99 -1.14
C LEU A 108 15.47 7.21 -1.53
N ASP A 109 16.27 6.14 -1.57
CA ASP A 109 17.68 6.23 -1.98
C ASP A 109 17.86 6.31 -3.50
N ASN A 110 16.88 5.86 -4.29
CA ASN A 110 17.00 5.71 -5.75
C ASN A 110 16.06 6.60 -6.57
N TYR A 111 15.13 7.33 -5.94
CA TYR A 111 14.08 8.12 -6.60
C TYR A 111 13.85 9.46 -5.88
#